data_AF-A0A329Z8A1-F1
#
_entry.id   AF-A0A329Z8A1-F1
#
_cell.length_a   1.000
_cell.length_b   1.000
_cell.length_c   1.000
_cell.angle_alpha   90.00
_cell.angle_beta   90.00
_cell.angle_gamma   90.00
#
_symmetry.space_group_name_H-M   'P 1'
#
loop_
_entity.id
_entity.type
_entity.pdbx_description
1 polymer ?
#
loop_
_entity_poly.entity_id
_entity_poly.type
_entity_poly.pdbx_seq_one_letter_code
_entity_poly.pdbx_strand_id
1 'polypeptide(L)'
;MNINNPMHIKPKLVSNNLGTLETNGNFKLTEETIKESQEQARIAKEQERIRQARESTRARVLNVLGSNSIQSFGLKSSNSSLNGDKLNYFTPSFYSHSISYDEFGRTNFDNAYRWSGANGGGDMLNAAGKSQYLNTPVGEMQVFLDLDDDNDQYGVGSIEYMGQLINLDDNQDGFLDSSDEFFSKLKLKGYNSKGEEIILKFSDVYNSLDLTKFVNTQRDVEENIKKYGYNKGNLESGTSLFRPEESYKKLNDTQKDQIRKMFAENADESGWIDLTKTYKDEYRLERLTFEKLLKNLDFAYSKTDLNGGLKLERLRFSGYDGRDDRKYGKQESYLAGLQNRFNKMYHDYYNNEEADKLAIRREFQAITGLKFSEANFREFYNGLNSSSTAMKYASALKSVDSVVAMRLDDNGMMTLKFDSGRTMRLSLDELYTSNGDFNDLTERSERASAFSEAMSFDEEDLNKLDFNKIGADINMNGSITSLAELGVELIRKLSFQNGRSAFILTTGDGKELVANALHKIQNVENMIRFSELEEKDKLRGSKFEMEM
;
A
#
# COMPACT_ATOMS: atom_id res chain seq x y z
N MET A 1 -33.75 -48.99 38.54
CA MET A 1 -32.44 -48.62 37.94
C MET A 1 -32.26 -49.53 36.73
N ASN A 2 -32.77 -49.12 35.57
CA ASN A 2 -32.20 -48.23 34.56
C ASN A 2 -31.31 -49.00 33.58
N ILE A 3 -31.94 -49.46 32.50
CA ILE A 3 -31.31 -50.04 31.32
C ILE A 3 -32.14 -49.52 30.13
N ASN A 4 -31.54 -48.76 29.21
CA ASN A 4 -31.48 -49.14 27.79
C ASN A 4 -30.91 -48.06 26.86
N ASN A 5 -30.09 -48.59 25.97
CA ASN A 5 -29.53 -48.04 24.73
C ASN A 5 -30.57 -47.42 23.78
N PRO A 6 -30.14 -46.50 22.89
CA PRO A 6 -30.97 -45.97 21.82
C PRO A 6 -31.00 -46.94 20.63
N MET A 7 -32.19 -47.32 20.17
CA MET A 7 -32.39 -48.04 18.91
C MET A 7 -32.90 -47.10 17.83
N HIS A 8 -32.17 -47.09 16.71
CA HIS A 8 -32.50 -46.43 15.45
C HIS A 8 -33.96 -46.60 15.01
N ILE A 9 -34.60 -45.49 14.65
CA ILE A 9 -35.74 -45.49 13.73
C ILE A 9 -35.40 -44.58 12.55
N LYS A 10 -35.18 -45.19 11.38
CA LYS A 10 -35.09 -44.49 10.09
C LYS A 10 -36.46 -43.90 9.75
N PRO A 11 -36.56 -42.65 9.26
CA PRO A 11 -37.80 -42.21 8.64
C PRO A 11 -38.00 -42.98 7.33
N LYS A 12 -39.05 -43.80 7.28
CA LYS A 12 -39.60 -44.31 6.03
C LYS A 12 -40.16 -43.11 5.25
N LEU A 13 -39.69 -42.92 4.02
CA LEU A 13 -40.47 -42.21 3.01
C LEU A 13 -41.84 -42.88 2.92
N VAL A 14 -42.89 -42.15 3.30
CA VAL A 14 -44.26 -42.50 2.95
C VAL A 14 -44.70 -41.53 1.86
N SER A 15 -45.14 -42.16 0.78
CA SER A 15 -45.63 -41.62 -0.47
C SER A 15 -46.64 -40.47 -0.33
N ASN A 16 -46.57 -39.58 -1.33
CA ASN A 16 -47.66 -38.75 -1.83
C ASN A 16 -49.04 -39.33 -1.54
N ASN A 17 -49.82 -38.66 -0.70
CA ASN A 17 -51.27 -38.60 -0.80
C ASN A 17 -51.76 -37.36 -0.07
N LEU A 18 -52.48 -36.51 -0.81
CA LEU A 18 -53.27 -35.42 -0.24
C LEU A 18 -54.24 -35.99 0.78
N GLY A 19 -54.10 -35.59 2.04
CA GLY A 19 -55.01 -35.94 3.12
C GLY A 19 -55.12 -34.75 4.05
N THR A 20 -56.27 -34.09 4.01
CA THR A 20 -56.70 -33.06 4.96
C THR A 20 -56.51 -33.55 6.39
N LEU A 21 -55.67 -32.86 7.16
CA LEU A 21 -55.54 -33.02 8.61
C LEU A 21 -56.61 -32.17 9.29
N GLU A 22 -57.63 -32.80 9.87
CA GLU A 22 -58.57 -32.12 10.77
C GLU A 22 -58.00 -32.12 12.19
N THR A 23 -57.71 -30.93 12.72
CA THR A 23 -57.48 -30.72 14.16
C THR A 23 -58.67 -30.00 14.77
N ASN A 24 -59.16 -30.54 15.89
CA ASN A 24 -60.26 -30.00 16.68
C ASN A 24 -59.99 -28.53 17.08
N GLY A 25 -60.71 -27.61 16.44
CA GLY A 25 -60.68 -26.17 16.70
C GLY A 25 -60.55 -25.33 15.44
N ASN A 26 -61.67 -25.11 14.73
CA ASN A 26 -61.96 -24.03 13.75
C ASN A 26 -60.81 -23.33 12.99
N PHE A 27 -59.78 -24.05 12.55
CA PHE A 27 -58.84 -23.58 11.53
C PHE A 27 -58.73 -24.67 10.46
N LYS A 28 -59.56 -24.57 9.42
CA LYS A 28 -59.32 -25.31 8.17
C LYS A 28 -58.19 -24.61 7.44
N LEU A 29 -56.98 -25.13 7.53
CA LEU A 29 -55.90 -24.81 6.60
C LEU A 29 -56.34 -25.27 5.22
N THR A 30 -56.66 -24.32 4.33
CA THR A 30 -56.96 -24.63 2.94
C THR A 30 -55.67 -25.00 2.22
N GLU A 31 -55.74 -25.80 1.16
CA GLU A 31 -54.56 -26.07 0.30
C GLU A 31 -53.91 -24.78 -0.19
N GLU A 32 -54.72 -23.73 -0.37
CA GLU A 32 -54.30 -22.39 -0.74
C GLU A 32 -53.46 -21.72 0.37
N THR A 33 -53.86 -21.82 1.64
CA THR A 33 -53.05 -21.30 2.77
C THR A 33 -51.74 -22.06 2.94
N ILE A 34 -51.72 -23.36 2.64
CA ILE A 34 -50.48 -24.17 2.69
C ILE A 34 -49.54 -23.74 1.55
N LYS A 35 -50.05 -23.53 0.33
CA LYS A 35 -49.26 -23.04 -0.81
C LYS A 35 -48.71 -21.63 -0.58
N GLU A 36 -49.53 -20.73 -0.05
CA GLU A 36 -49.10 -19.37 0.31
C GLU A 36 -48.02 -19.38 1.39
N SER A 37 -48.17 -20.20 2.43
CA SER A 37 -47.17 -20.36 3.48
C SER A 37 -45.85 -20.94 2.95
N GLN A 38 -45.91 -21.93 2.05
CA GLN A 38 -44.73 -22.49 1.39
C GLN A 38 -44.04 -21.48 0.49
N GLU A 39 -44.80 -20.66 -0.25
CA GLU A 39 -44.26 -19.62 -1.10
C GLU A 39 -43.62 -18.49 -0.29
N GLN A 40 -44.24 -18.06 0.81
CA GLN A 40 -43.62 -17.09 1.73
C GLN A 40 -42.34 -17.64 2.37
N ALA A 41 -42.32 -18.91 2.79
CA ALA A 41 -41.12 -19.54 3.31
C ALA A 41 -39.99 -19.62 2.24
N ARG A 42 -40.35 -19.86 0.98
CA ARG A 42 -39.41 -19.85 -0.15
C ARG A 42 -38.84 -18.46 -0.40
N ILE A 43 -39.68 -17.42 -0.41
CA ILE A 43 -39.26 -16.02 -0.56
C ILE A 43 -38.35 -15.61 0.59
N ALA A 44 -38.72 -15.90 1.84
CA ALA A 44 -37.89 -15.58 3.01
C ALA A 44 -36.53 -16.27 2.97
N LYS A 45 -36.48 -17.54 2.57
CA LYS A 45 -35.22 -18.29 2.41
C LYS A 45 -34.34 -17.69 1.32
N GLU A 46 -34.93 -17.26 0.20
CA GLU A 46 -34.19 -16.62 -0.89
C GLU A 46 -33.67 -15.22 -0.49
N GLN A 47 -34.48 -14.43 0.21
CA GLN A 47 -34.05 -13.14 0.77
C GLN A 47 -32.88 -13.31 1.75
N GLU A 48 -32.94 -14.31 2.62
CA GLU A 48 -31.86 -14.61 3.56
C GLU A 48 -30.59 -15.06 2.82
N ARG A 49 -30.72 -15.88 1.76
CA ARG A 49 -29.59 -16.26 0.89
C ARG A 49 -28.95 -15.04 0.23
N ILE A 50 -29.75 -14.11 -0.31
CA ILE A 50 -29.28 -12.86 -0.92
C ILE A 50 -28.59 -11.97 0.12
N ARG A 51 -29.15 -11.85 1.32
CA ARG A 51 -28.55 -11.10 2.43
C ARG A 51 -27.18 -11.65 2.80
N GLN A 52 -27.07 -12.96 2.97
CA GLN A 52 -25.80 -13.62 3.30
C GLN A 52 -24.77 -13.46 2.17
N ALA A 53 -25.19 -13.61 0.91
CA ALA A 53 -24.31 -13.40 -0.25
C ALA A 53 -23.82 -11.94 -0.31
N ARG A 54 -24.72 -10.96 -0.08
CA ARG A 54 -24.38 -9.54 -0.03
C ARG A 54 -23.39 -9.24 1.09
N GLU A 55 -23.60 -9.77 2.30
CA GLU A 55 -22.70 -9.56 3.45
C GLU A 55 -21.32 -10.17 3.21
N SER A 56 -21.27 -11.39 2.67
CA SER A 56 -20.02 -12.06 2.31
C SER A 56 -19.25 -11.28 1.23
N THR A 57 -19.93 -10.85 0.17
CA THR A 57 -19.34 -10.05 -0.91
C THR A 57 -18.85 -8.71 -0.39
N ARG A 58 -19.65 -8.03 0.43
CA ARG A 58 -19.26 -6.77 1.07
C ARG A 58 -18.02 -6.93 1.93
N ALA A 59 -17.93 -7.99 2.73
CA ALA A 59 -16.75 -8.26 3.55
C ALA A 59 -15.50 -8.46 2.70
N ARG A 60 -15.61 -9.19 1.58
CA ARG A 60 -14.52 -9.38 0.61
C ARG A 60 -14.11 -8.08 -0.08
N VAL A 61 -15.06 -7.27 -0.55
CA VAL A 61 -14.78 -5.97 -1.17
C VAL A 61 -14.09 -5.03 -0.18
N LEU A 62 -14.62 -4.90 1.05
CA LEU A 62 -14.03 -4.03 2.07
C LEU A 62 -12.60 -4.46 2.45
N ASN A 63 -12.34 -5.76 2.44
CA ASN A 63 -11.00 -6.31 2.64
C ASN A 63 -10.06 -5.90 1.48
N VAL A 64 -10.49 -6.11 0.23
CA VAL A 64 -9.71 -5.72 -0.96
C VAL A 64 -9.44 -4.21 -1.00
N LEU A 65 -10.42 -3.38 -0.66
CA LEU A 65 -10.26 -1.92 -0.68
C LEU A 65 -9.52 -1.35 0.54
N GLY A 66 -9.17 -2.18 1.53
CA GLY A 66 -8.49 -1.71 2.74
C GLY A 66 -9.33 -0.76 3.61
N SER A 67 -10.66 -0.74 3.40
CA SER A 67 -11.57 0.26 4.01
C SER A 67 -11.70 0.16 5.53
N ASN A 68 -11.07 -0.84 6.16
CA ASN A 68 -11.02 -0.99 7.62
C ASN A 68 -9.61 -0.82 8.23
N SER A 69 -8.60 -0.43 7.43
CA SER A 69 -7.24 -0.10 7.89
C SER A 69 -6.82 1.34 7.57
N ILE A 70 -7.67 2.15 6.95
CA ILE A 70 -7.49 3.61 6.86
C ILE A 70 -7.90 4.26 8.19
N GLN A 71 -7.17 3.96 9.26
CA GLN A 71 -7.21 4.74 10.51
C GLN A 71 -6.15 5.85 10.54
N SER A 72 -5.48 6.13 9.41
CA SER A 72 -4.37 7.09 9.35
C SER A 72 -4.55 8.28 8.39
N PHE A 73 -5.70 8.46 7.72
CA PHE A 73 -5.94 9.58 6.78
C PHE A 73 -7.05 10.56 7.19
N GLY A 74 -7.23 10.81 8.49
CA GLY A 74 -8.05 11.93 8.96
C GLY A 74 -9.58 11.80 8.81
N LEU A 75 -10.11 10.61 8.54
CA LEU A 75 -11.57 10.36 8.47
C LEU A 75 -12.09 9.76 9.80
N LYS A 76 -13.15 10.36 10.38
CA LYS A 76 -13.78 9.90 11.62
C LYS A 76 -14.43 8.52 11.41
N SER A 77 -13.99 7.54 12.21
CA SER A 77 -14.48 6.16 12.17
C SER A 77 -15.96 6.03 12.57
N SER A 78 -16.72 5.21 11.84
CA SER A 78 -17.82 4.47 12.44
C SER A 78 -17.32 3.06 12.80
N ASN A 79 -17.54 2.66 14.05
CA ASN A 79 -16.95 1.48 14.67
C ASN A 79 -17.44 0.18 14.01
N SER A 80 -16.62 -0.44 13.18
CA SER A 80 -16.66 -1.89 12.86
C SER A 80 -15.48 -2.27 11.95
N SER A 81 -14.25 -2.17 12.48
CA SER A 81 -13.03 -2.52 11.76
C SER A 81 -12.80 -4.04 11.71
N LEU A 82 -12.76 -4.59 10.50
CA LEU A 82 -11.97 -5.80 10.25
C LEU A 82 -10.50 -5.38 10.19
N ASN A 83 -9.84 -5.56 11.35
CA ASN A 83 -8.40 -5.70 11.58
C ASN A 83 -7.44 -4.60 11.10
N GLY A 84 -7.49 -3.46 11.80
CA GLY A 84 -6.24 -2.79 12.20
C GLY A 84 -5.43 -3.58 13.25
N ASP A 85 -6.00 -4.63 13.86
CA ASP A 85 -5.40 -5.39 14.97
C ASP A 85 -5.06 -6.87 14.66
N LYS A 86 -5.28 -7.37 13.43
CA LYS A 86 -4.64 -8.62 12.98
C LYS A 86 -4.04 -8.39 11.61
N LEU A 87 -2.77 -8.74 11.48
CA LEU A 87 -1.91 -8.58 10.31
C LEU A 87 -1.21 -7.21 10.14
N ASN A 88 -0.97 -6.49 11.24
CA ASN A 88 0.14 -5.53 11.37
C ASN A 88 1.44 -6.29 11.75
N TYR A 89 1.85 -7.28 10.95
CA TYR A 89 3.08 -8.00 11.26
C TYR A 89 4.30 -7.10 11.09
N PHE A 90 4.21 -6.07 10.26
CA PHE A 90 5.19 -5.05 9.98
C PHE A 90 4.43 -3.74 9.99
N THR A 91 4.98 -2.74 10.69
CA THR A 91 4.35 -1.42 10.69
C THR A 91 4.62 -0.75 9.35
N PRO A 92 3.61 -0.11 8.72
CA PRO A 92 3.83 0.64 7.50
C PRO A 92 4.93 1.70 7.71
N SER A 93 5.66 1.99 6.65
CA SER A 93 6.67 3.06 6.58
C SER A 93 6.02 4.43 6.45
N PHE A 94 4.99 4.69 7.26
CA PHE A 94 4.46 6.03 7.35
C PHE A 94 5.54 6.94 7.93
N TYR A 95 5.55 8.15 7.40
CA TYR A 95 6.25 9.32 7.93
C TYR A 95 5.65 9.67 9.31
N SER A 96 5.85 8.79 10.30
CA SER A 96 5.26 8.95 11.62
C SER A 96 6.18 9.78 12.49
N HIS A 97 5.91 11.07 12.51
CA HIS A 97 6.43 12.00 13.50
C HIS A 97 5.58 12.04 14.77
N SER A 98 4.85 10.97 15.12
CA SER A 98 3.87 11.01 16.20
C SER A 98 4.54 11.13 17.57
N ILE A 99 4.99 12.35 17.88
CA ILE A 99 5.24 12.82 19.24
C ILE A 99 3.87 13.22 19.75
N SER A 100 3.23 12.29 20.46
CA SER A 100 1.98 12.56 21.15
C SER A 100 2.26 12.99 22.59
N TYR A 101 1.29 13.66 23.18
CA TYR A 101 1.33 14.06 24.58
C TYR A 101 0.22 13.32 25.32
N ASP A 102 0.50 12.86 26.53
CA ASP A 102 -0.55 12.30 27.39
C ASP A 102 -1.52 13.40 27.87
N GLU A 103 -2.58 13.01 28.59
CA GLU A 103 -3.59 13.93 29.12
C GLU A 103 -3.02 15.00 30.08
N PHE A 104 -1.78 14.83 30.53
CA PHE A 104 -1.05 15.75 31.39
C PHE A 104 0.03 16.55 30.64
N GLY A 105 0.10 16.41 29.30
CA GLY A 105 1.02 17.15 28.45
C GLY A 105 2.46 16.61 28.42
N ARG A 106 2.73 15.42 28.98
CA ARG A 106 4.04 14.75 28.93
C ARG A 106 4.21 14.08 27.57
N THR A 107 5.41 14.11 26.99
CA THR A 107 5.68 13.33 25.77
C THR A 107 5.37 11.87 26.04
N ASN A 108 4.50 11.29 25.23
CA ASN A 108 4.27 9.85 25.24
C ASN A 108 5.42 9.19 24.45
N PHE A 109 6.25 8.45 25.18
CA PHE A 109 7.33 7.63 24.63
C PHE A 109 6.81 6.22 24.28
N ASP A 110 5.57 6.11 23.83
CA ASP A 110 5.06 4.86 23.29
C ASP A 110 5.84 4.51 22.01
N ASN A 111 6.04 3.21 21.83
CA ASN A 111 6.70 2.67 20.65
C ASN A 111 6.05 3.30 19.39
N ALA A 112 6.83 3.80 18.43
CA ALA A 112 6.32 4.29 17.15
C ALA A 112 5.40 3.24 16.44
N TYR A 113 5.50 2.00 16.90
CA TYR A 113 4.68 0.85 16.53
C TYR A 113 3.24 0.84 17.06
N ARG A 114 2.92 1.48 18.19
CA ARG A 114 1.57 1.47 18.78
C ARG A 114 0.69 2.62 18.29
N TRP A 115 1.28 3.57 17.59
CA TRP A 115 0.59 4.72 17.03
C TRP A 115 0.59 4.64 15.49
N SER A 116 0.05 3.53 14.96
CA SER A 116 -0.26 3.38 13.53
C SER A 116 -1.36 4.32 13.05
N GLY A 117 -2.07 5.00 13.95
CA GLY A 117 -3.04 6.03 13.60
C GLY A 117 -2.47 7.39 13.90
N ALA A 118 -1.73 8.01 12.97
CA ALA A 118 -1.36 9.42 13.05
C ALA A 118 -2.54 10.25 13.59
N ASN A 119 -2.52 10.58 14.88
CA ASN A 119 -3.43 11.55 15.47
C ASN A 119 -2.93 12.97 15.19
N GLY A 120 -2.21 13.14 14.07
CA GLY A 120 -2.11 14.37 13.32
C GLY A 120 -2.83 14.13 12.00
N GLY A 121 -4.12 14.47 11.95
CA GLY A 121 -4.98 14.30 10.78
C GLY A 121 -4.59 15.26 9.67
N GLY A 122 -3.62 14.85 8.86
CA GLY A 122 -3.27 15.49 7.61
C GLY A 122 -4.10 14.97 6.45
N ASP A 123 -4.53 15.87 5.57
CA ASP A 123 -5.33 15.53 4.40
C ASP A 123 -4.39 15.34 3.19
N MET A 124 -4.11 14.09 2.86
CA MET A 124 -3.20 13.71 1.77
C MET A 124 -3.88 13.63 0.41
N LEU A 125 -5.21 13.60 0.37
CA LEU A 125 -5.97 13.50 -0.88
C LEU A 125 -6.30 14.88 -1.41
N ASN A 126 -6.19 15.05 -2.72
CA ASN A 126 -6.63 16.28 -3.39
C ASN A 126 -8.13 16.20 -3.76
N ALA A 127 -8.63 17.19 -4.50
CA ALA A 127 -10.04 17.21 -4.91
C ALA A 127 -10.44 16.01 -5.79
N ALA A 128 -9.56 15.58 -6.70
CA ALA A 128 -9.82 14.41 -7.54
C ALA A 128 -9.83 13.12 -6.72
N GLY A 129 -8.92 12.97 -5.76
CA GLY A 129 -8.89 11.81 -4.86
C GLY A 129 -10.12 11.70 -3.97
N LYS A 130 -10.75 12.82 -3.61
CA LYS A 130 -11.99 12.86 -2.81
C LYS A 130 -13.25 12.71 -3.66
N SER A 131 -13.13 12.76 -4.98
CA SER A 131 -14.27 12.60 -5.88
C SER A 131 -14.81 11.18 -5.81
N GLN A 132 -16.14 11.04 -5.86
CA GLN A 132 -16.82 9.75 -5.99
C GLN A 132 -16.75 9.21 -7.43
N TYR A 133 -16.39 10.08 -8.38
CA TYR A 133 -16.40 9.77 -9.79
C TYR A 133 -15.03 9.99 -10.43
N LEU A 134 -14.73 9.14 -11.41
CA LEU A 134 -13.56 9.24 -12.26
C LEU A 134 -13.94 9.97 -13.55
N ASN A 135 -13.16 10.99 -13.90
CA ASN A 135 -13.23 11.58 -15.23
C ASN A 135 -12.60 10.61 -16.25
N THR A 136 -13.35 10.25 -17.29
CA THR A 136 -12.91 9.37 -18.38
C THR A 136 -13.20 10.02 -19.74
N PRO A 137 -12.66 9.51 -20.87
CA PRO A 137 -12.89 10.09 -22.19
C PRO A 137 -14.36 10.03 -22.64
N VAL A 138 -15.08 9.04 -22.10
CA VAL A 138 -16.49 8.82 -22.39
C VAL A 138 -17.41 9.51 -21.39
N GLY A 139 -16.88 10.21 -20.38
CA GLY A 139 -17.64 10.97 -19.38
C GLY A 139 -17.21 10.70 -17.95
N GLU A 140 -17.91 11.31 -17.01
CA GLU A 140 -17.72 11.07 -15.58
C GLU A 140 -18.40 9.74 -15.21
N MET A 141 -17.68 8.83 -14.53
CA MET A 141 -18.18 7.48 -14.23
C MET A 141 -17.86 7.07 -12.79
N GLN A 142 -18.74 6.26 -12.19
CA GLN A 142 -18.47 5.58 -10.93
C GLN A 142 -17.57 4.36 -11.17
N VAL A 143 -16.55 4.18 -10.33
CA VAL A 143 -15.72 2.97 -10.31
C VAL A 143 -16.30 1.98 -9.31
N PHE A 144 -16.31 0.69 -9.65
CA PHE A 144 -16.69 -0.36 -8.72
C PHE A 144 -15.87 -1.64 -8.94
N LEU A 145 -15.70 -2.41 -7.87
CA LEU A 145 -15.00 -3.67 -7.83
C LEU A 145 -15.99 -4.83 -7.97
N ASP A 146 -15.93 -5.52 -9.10
CA ASP A 146 -16.77 -6.66 -9.42
C ASP A 146 -16.02 -7.97 -9.18
N LEU A 147 -15.92 -8.38 -7.91
CA LEU A 147 -15.16 -9.57 -7.52
C LEU A 147 -15.74 -10.86 -8.11
N ASP A 148 -17.07 -10.94 -8.22
CA ASP A 148 -17.82 -12.14 -8.58
C ASP A 148 -18.25 -12.17 -10.06
N ASP A 149 -17.82 -11.18 -10.85
CA ASP A 149 -18.17 -11.00 -12.26
C ASP A 149 -19.70 -10.92 -12.50
N ASP A 150 -20.43 -10.37 -11.53
CA ASP A 150 -21.89 -10.26 -11.51
C ASP A 150 -22.42 -8.84 -11.79
N ASN A 151 -21.52 -7.93 -12.19
CA ASN A 151 -21.77 -6.51 -12.39
C ASN A 151 -22.27 -5.79 -11.12
N ASP A 152 -21.71 -6.14 -9.96
CA ASP A 152 -22.10 -5.59 -8.65
C ASP A 152 -23.59 -5.80 -8.36
N GLN A 153 -24.08 -7.03 -8.59
CA GLN A 153 -25.48 -7.41 -8.39
C GLN A 153 -26.00 -7.00 -7.00
N TYR A 154 -25.12 -7.00 -5.99
CA TYR A 154 -25.44 -6.69 -4.61
C TYR A 154 -25.24 -5.22 -4.21
N GLY A 155 -24.68 -4.38 -5.10
CA GLY A 155 -24.45 -2.95 -4.87
C GLY A 155 -23.47 -2.68 -3.72
N VAL A 156 -22.42 -3.47 -3.60
CA VAL A 156 -21.41 -3.40 -2.54
C VAL A 156 -19.99 -3.20 -3.04
N GLY A 157 -19.77 -3.27 -4.37
CA GLY A 157 -18.49 -3.08 -5.03
C GLY A 157 -18.08 -1.62 -5.23
N SER A 158 -19.00 -0.68 -5.04
CA SER A 158 -18.77 0.74 -5.36
C SER A 158 -17.59 1.35 -4.58
N ILE A 159 -16.72 2.04 -5.30
CA ILE A 159 -15.64 2.85 -4.72
C ILE A 159 -16.25 4.16 -4.20
N GLU A 160 -15.99 4.50 -2.94
CA GLU A 160 -16.56 5.69 -2.29
C GLU A 160 -15.85 6.97 -2.72
N TYR A 161 -14.54 6.90 -2.95
CA TYR A 161 -13.72 8.00 -3.46
C TYR A 161 -12.49 7.49 -4.22
N MET A 162 -12.03 8.22 -5.24
CA MET A 162 -10.96 7.75 -6.14
C MET A 162 -9.62 7.48 -5.47
N GLY A 163 -9.32 8.14 -4.35
CA GLY A 163 -8.14 7.85 -3.53
C GLY A 163 -8.10 6.42 -2.99
N GLN A 164 -9.23 5.70 -2.87
CA GLN A 164 -9.24 4.29 -2.46
C GLN A 164 -8.58 3.37 -3.50
N LEU A 165 -8.47 3.80 -4.76
CA LEU A 165 -7.80 3.03 -5.80
C LEU A 165 -6.31 2.83 -5.52
N ILE A 166 -5.69 3.69 -4.69
CA ILE A 166 -4.31 3.53 -4.24
C ILE A 166 -4.12 2.21 -3.47
N ASN A 167 -5.16 1.70 -2.80
CA ASN A 167 -5.08 0.43 -2.08
C ASN A 167 -5.10 -0.80 -3.00
N LEU A 168 -5.31 -0.59 -4.30
CA LEU A 168 -5.30 -1.63 -5.33
C LEU A 168 -3.98 -1.69 -6.11
N ASP A 169 -3.09 -0.72 -5.90
CA ASP A 169 -1.72 -0.74 -6.40
C ASP A 169 -0.87 -1.62 -5.47
N ASP A 170 -0.74 -2.90 -5.83
CA ASP A 170 -0.14 -3.92 -4.98
C ASP A 170 1.40 -3.85 -5.00
N ASN A 171 2.01 -3.20 -6.00
CA ASN A 171 3.46 -3.03 -6.14
C ASN A 171 3.95 -1.60 -5.79
N GLN A 172 3.01 -0.72 -5.44
CA GLN A 172 3.20 0.67 -5.02
C GLN A 172 3.95 1.54 -6.05
N ASP A 173 3.87 1.20 -7.34
CA ASP A 173 4.53 1.94 -8.41
C ASP A 173 3.77 3.21 -8.83
N GLY A 174 2.61 3.45 -8.22
CA GLY A 174 1.75 4.61 -8.43
C GLY A 174 0.91 4.53 -9.69
N PHE A 175 0.90 3.38 -10.36
CA PHE A 175 -0.03 3.08 -11.44
C PHE A 175 -0.93 1.93 -11.04
N LEU A 176 -2.17 1.99 -11.50
CA LEU A 176 -3.12 0.90 -11.40
C LEU A 176 -3.28 0.28 -12.79
N ASP A 177 -2.69 -0.91 -13.00
CA ASP A 177 -2.60 -1.56 -14.30
C ASP A 177 -2.66 -3.10 -14.20
N SER A 178 -2.48 -3.80 -15.33
CA SER A 178 -2.57 -5.27 -15.41
C SER A 178 -1.59 -6.05 -14.51
N SER A 179 -0.59 -5.37 -13.92
CA SER A 179 0.33 -6.00 -12.97
C SER A 179 -0.30 -6.18 -11.57
N ASP A 180 -1.34 -5.41 -11.25
CA ASP A 180 -2.11 -5.45 -10.00
C ASP A 180 -3.17 -6.55 -9.98
N GLU A 181 -3.36 -7.20 -8.83
CA GLU A 181 -4.23 -8.39 -8.72
C GLU A 181 -5.68 -8.10 -9.08
N PHE A 182 -6.18 -6.91 -8.72
CA PHE A 182 -7.60 -6.56 -8.84
C PHE A 182 -7.94 -5.68 -10.03
N PHE A 183 -6.96 -5.31 -10.88
CA PHE A 183 -7.20 -4.43 -12.02
C PHE A 183 -8.28 -4.95 -12.97
N SER A 184 -8.24 -6.24 -13.32
CA SER A 184 -9.23 -6.87 -14.20
C SER A 184 -10.63 -6.97 -13.59
N LYS A 185 -10.76 -6.75 -12.29
CA LYS A 185 -12.03 -6.79 -11.54
C LYS A 185 -12.68 -5.41 -11.43
N LEU A 186 -12.00 -4.35 -11.86
CA LEU A 186 -12.57 -3.01 -11.88
C LEU A 186 -13.48 -2.82 -13.09
N LYS A 187 -14.59 -2.14 -12.85
CA LYS A 187 -15.56 -1.73 -13.86
C LYS A 187 -15.96 -0.27 -13.64
N LEU A 188 -16.43 0.33 -14.72
CA LEU A 188 -16.92 1.70 -14.78
C LEU A 188 -18.42 1.65 -15.03
N LYS A 189 -19.18 2.42 -14.25
CA LYS A 189 -20.64 2.58 -14.40
C LYS A 189 -20.96 4.05 -14.63
N GLY A 190 -21.75 4.34 -15.64
CA GLY A 190 -22.25 5.68 -15.90
C GLY A 190 -23.60 5.64 -16.60
N TYR A 191 -24.22 6.79 -16.77
CA TYR A 191 -25.54 6.91 -17.39
C TYR A 191 -25.47 7.78 -18.64
N ASN A 192 -26.13 7.35 -19.71
CA ASN A 192 -26.24 8.16 -20.92
C ASN A 192 -27.31 9.26 -20.79
N SER A 193 -27.49 10.07 -21.83
CA SER A 193 -28.47 11.18 -21.85
C SER A 193 -29.93 10.75 -21.69
N LYS A 194 -30.26 9.47 -21.85
CA LYS A 194 -31.59 8.90 -21.60
C LYS A 194 -31.75 8.33 -20.18
N GLY A 195 -30.69 8.39 -19.37
CA GLY A 195 -30.65 7.78 -18.04
C GLY A 195 -30.50 6.25 -18.08
N GLU A 196 -30.08 5.67 -19.20
CA GLU A 196 -29.75 4.24 -19.32
C GLU A 196 -28.36 3.98 -18.74
N GLU A 197 -28.23 2.94 -17.93
CA GLU A 197 -26.96 2.53 -17.31
C GLU A 197 -26.05 1.85 -18.33
N ILE A 198 -24.79 2.25 -18.35
CA ILE A 198 -23.72 1.70 -19.18
C ILE A 198 -22.60 1.23 -18.26
N ILE A 199 -22.23 -0.04 -18.38
CA ILE A 199 -21.11 -0.65 -17.66
C ILE A 199 -20.00 -1.00 -18.65
N LEU A 200 -18.78 -0.54 -18.37
CA LEU A 200 -17.58 -0.83 -19.14
C LEU A 200 -16.57 -1.57 -18.26
N LYS A 201 -15.75 -2.44 -18.86
CA LYS A 201 -14.56 -2.93 -18.14
C LYS A 201 -13.58 -1.78 -17.99
N PHE A 202 -12.95 -1.68 -16.82
CA PHE A 202 -11.96 -0.64 -16.60
C PHE A 202 -10.79 -0.75 -17.60
N SER A 203 -10.33 -1.97 -17.87
CA SER A 203 -9.26 -2.26 -18.82
C SER A 203 -9.61 -1.99 -20.28
N ASP A 204 -10.91 -1.85 -20.60
CA ASP A 204 -11.32 -1.43 -21.94
C ASP A 204 -11.15 0.09 -22.11
N VAL A 205 -11.05 0.85 -21.01
CA VAL A 205 -10.88 2.32 -21.00
C VAL A 205 -9.45 2.74 -20.72
N TYR A 206 -8.79 2.07 -19.78
CA TYR A 206 -7.43 2.37 -19.33
C TYR A 206 -6.51 1.16 -19.55
N ASN A 207 -5.33 1.38 -20.12
CA ASN A 207 -4.23 0.43 -20.00
C ASN A 207 -3.55 0.55 -18.63
N SER A 208 -3.47 1.77 -18.12
CA SER A 208 -2.91 2.14 -16.82
C SER A 208 -3.53 3.45 -16.34
N LEU A 209 -3.86 3.53 -15.06
CA LEU A 209 -4.33 4.75 -14.39
C LEU A 209 -3.23 5.29 -13.47
N ASP A 210 -2.80 6.53 -13.69
CA ASP A 210 -1.89 7.22 -12.78
C ASP A 210 -2.63 7.59 -11.47
N LEU A 211 -2.18 7.03 -10.35
CA LEU A 211 -2.77 7.23 -9.03
C LEU A 211 -2.22 8.47 -8.32
N THR A 212 -1.07 8.99 -8.75
CA THR A 212 -0.43 10.16 -8.14
C THR A 212 -1.28 11.42 -8.26
N LYS A 213 -2.14 11.48 -9.28
CA LYS A 213 -3.09 12.58 -9.50
C LYS A 213 -4.18 12.70 -8.43
N PHE A 214 -4.33 11.73 -7.54
CA PHE A 214 -5.34 11.73 -6.48
C PHE A 214 -4.83 12.27 -5.15
N VAL A 215 -3.53 12.59 -5.05
CA VAL A 215 -2.90 13.04 -3.81
C VAL A 215 -2.40 14.47 -3.93
N ASN A 216 -2.22 15.13 -2.79
CA ASN A 216 -1.55 16.43 -2.73
C ASN A 216 -0.03 16.22 -2.86
N THR A 217 0.69 17.14 -3.51
CA THR A 217 2.16 17.22 -3.44
C THR A 217 2.60 18.29 -2.44
N GLN A 218 3.91 18.39 -2.18
CA GLN A 218 4.43 19.44 -1.31
C GLN A 218 4.14 20.83 -1.88
N ARG A 219 4.14 20.96 -3.21
CA ARG A 219 3.73 22.19 -3.88
C ARG A 219 2.30 22.60 -3.51
N ASP A 220 1.36 21.67 -3.46
CA ASP A 220 -0.03 21.97 -3.07
C ASP A 220 -0.11 22.48 -1.61
N VAL A 221 0.67 21.87 -0.72
CA VAL A 221 0.78 22.30 0.68
C VAL A 221 1.35 23.72 0.77
N GLU A 222 2.41 24.01 0.04
CA GLU A 222 3.02 25.34 0.00
C GLU A 222 2.08 26.40 -0.58
N GLU A 223 1.38 26.08 -1.68
CA GLU A 223 0.42 26.98 -2.31
C GLU A 223 -0.77 27.26 -1.37
N ASN A 224 -1.22 26.25 -0.61
CA ASN A 224 -2.23 26.42 0.43
C ASN A 224 -1.75 27.38 1.54
N ILE A 225 -0.53 27.20 2.05
CA ILE A 225 0.07 28.09 3.05
C ILE A 225 0.23 29.51 2.50
N LYS A 226 0.73 29.66 1.27
CA LYS A 226 0.89 30.96 0.60
C LYS A 226 -0.45 31.69 0.45
N LYS A 227 -1.53 30.94 0.14
CA LYS A 227 -2.88 31.49 -0.07
C LYS A 227 -3.58 31.90 1.23
N TYR A 228 -3.43 31.12 2.31
CA TYR A 228 -4.19 31.32 3.56
C TYR A 228 -3.36 31.86 4.73
N GLY A 229 -2.02 31.93 4.61
CA GLY A 229 -1.10 32.31 5.69
C GLY A 229 -0.84 31.20 6.72
N TYR A 230 -1.50 30.05 6.58
CA TYR A 230 -1.34 28.84 7.38
C TYR A 230 -1.82 27.63 6.56
N ASN A 231 -1.48 26.42 6.99
CA ASN A 231 -1.92 25.20 6.32
C ASN A 231 -3.41 24.92 6.60
N LYS A 232 -4.29 25.45 5.76
CA LYS A 232 -5.74 25.29 5.89
C LYS A 232 -6.15 23.86 5.54
N GLY A 233 -6.79 23.19 6.48
CA GLY A 233 -7.22 21.80 6.34
C GLY A 233 -6.11 20.80 6.63
N ASN A 234 -4.96 21.25 7.14
CA ASN A 234 -3.80 20.41 7.44
C ASN A 234 -3.40 19.54 6.24
N LEU A 235 -3.23 20.14 5.05
CA LEU A 235 -2.80 19.36 3.89
C LEU A 235 -1.43 18.75 4.13
N GLU A 236 -1.23 17.52 3.67
CA GLU A 236 0.05 16.82 3.70
C GLU A 236 0.36 16.26 2.32
N SER A 237 1.65 16.15 1.96
CA SER A 237 2.05 15.48 0.72
C SER A 237 1.73 13.99 0.81
N GLY A 238 0.98 13.47 -0.15
CA GLY A 238 0.63 12.06 -0.26
C GLY A 238 1.69 11.22 -1.00
N THR A 239 2.84 11.79 -1.36
CA THR A 239 3.96 11.02 -1.98
C THR A 239 4.42 9.85 -1.10
N SER A 240 4.25 9.95 0.22
CA SER A 240 4.58 8.89 1.17
C SER A 240 3.70 7.63 1.05
N LEU A 241 2.56 7.72 0.34
CA LEU A 241 1.66 6.60 0.06
C LEU A 241 2.23 5.59 -0.95
N PHE A 242 3.21 6.03 -1.74
CA PHE A 242 3.86 5.22 -2.77
C PHE A 242 5.22 4.75 -2.27
N ARG A 243 5.93 3.91 -3.02
CA ARG A 243 7.31 3.52 -2.66
C ARG A 243 8.30 4.69 -2.83
N PRO A 244 9.45 4.68 -2.14
CA PRO A 244 10.37 5.83 -2.14
C PRO A 244 10.97 6.12 -3.52
N GLU A 245 11.09 5.12 -4.38
CA GLU A 245 11.53 5.25 -5.78
C GLU A 245 10.66 6.21 -6.60
N GLU A 246 9.42 6.47 -6.16
CA GLU A 246 8.50 7.36 -6.87
C GLU A 246 8.66 8.83 -6.48
N SER A 247 9.49 9.20 -5.51
CA SER A 247 9.64 10.61 -5.06
C SER A 247 11.00 10.98 -4.46
N TYR A 248 11.88 10.02 -4.17
CA TYR A 248 13.16 10.29 -3.54
C TYR A 248 14.24 10.41 -4.61
N LYS A 249 15.08 11.45 -4.48
CA LYS A 249 16.24 11.71 -5.34
C LYS A 249 17.52 11.71 -4.51
N LYS A 250 18.65 11.37 -5.14
CA LYS A 250 19.96 11.47 -4.49
C LYS A 250 20.20 12.89 -4.00
N LEU A 251 20.88 13.01 -2.87
CA LEU A 251 21.26 14.31 -2.35
C LEU A 251 22.18 15.04 -3.33
N ASN A 252 21.85 16.29 -3.64
CA ASN A 252 22.78 17.21 -4.30
C ASN A 252 23.76 17.82 -3.29
N ASP A 253 24.80 18.51 -3.79
CA ASP A 253 25.86 19.06 -2.92
C ASP A 253 25.32 20.07 -1.90
N THR A 254 24.35 20.90 -2.27
CA THR A 254 23.68 21.84 -1.36
C THR A 254 22.99 21.10 -0.21
N GLN A 255 22.27 20.01 -0.50
CA GLN A 255 21.61 19.21 0.53
C GLN A 255 22.62 18.49 1.43
N LYS A 256 23.74 17.99 0.87
CA LYS A 256 24.83 17.40 1.67
C LYS A 256 25.44 18.43 2.62
N ASP A 257 25.63 19.67 2.17
CA ASP A 257 26.13 20.76 3.02
C ASP A 257 25.14 21.15 4.12
N GLN A 258 23.83 21.16 3.81
CA GLN A 258 22.79 21.36 4.82
C GLN A 258 22.81 20.28 5.90
N ILE A 259 23.02 19.01 5.52
CA ILE A 259 23.16 17.91 6.48
C ILE A 259 24.42 18.10 7.33
N ARG A 260 25.58 18.46 6.74
CA ARG A 260 26.80 18.74 7.51
C ARG A 260 26.58 19.85 8.54
N LYS A 261 25.90 20.92 8.14
CA LYS A 261 25.55 22.03 9.03
C LYS A 261 24.61 21.59 10.16
N MET A 262 23.59 20.79 9.84
CA MET A 262 22.69 20.20 10.84
C MET A 262 23.47 19.39 11.88
N PHE A 263 24.45 18.58 11.48
CA PHE A 263 25.31 17.85 12.42
C PHE A 263 26.15 18.80 13.29
N ALA A 264 26.78 19.81 12.69
CA ALA A 264 27.58 20.79 13.44
C ALA A 264 26.77 21.57 14.50
N GLU A 265 25.48 21.79 14.26
CA GLU A 265 24.59 22.52 15.17
C GLU A 265 23.98 21.66 16.28
N ASN A 266 23.82 20.35 16.05
CA ASN A 266 23.00 19.49 16.91
C ASN A 266 23.78 18.35 17.58
N ALA A 267 24.97 18.01 17.10
CA ALA A 267 25.78 16.93 17.67
C ALA A 267 26.38 17.30 19.03
N ASP A 268 26.58 16.29 19.88
CA ASP A 268 27.34 16.42 21.11
C ASP A 268 28.86 16.44 20.88
N GLU A 269 29.64 16.55 21.96
CA GLU A 269 31.12 16.56 21.91
C GLU A 269 31.73 15.29 21.27
N SER A 270 30.97 14.18 21.24
CA SER A 270 31.35 12.92 20.60
C SER A 270 30.85 12.80 19.16
N GLY A 271 30.22 13.84 18.61
CA GLY A 271 29.67 13.92 17.26
C GLY A 271 28.28 13.30 17.10
N TRP A 272 27.64 12.82 18.17
CA TRP A 272 26.35 12.15 18.08
C TRP A 272 25.18 13.12 18.24
N ILE A 273 24.17 12.94 17.38
CA ILE A 273 22.81 13.41 17.64
C ILE A 273 22.04 12.24 18.22
N ASP A 274 21.73 12.31 19.51
CA ASP A 274 20.85 11.36 20.21
C ASP A 274 19.40 11.86 20.11
N LEU A 275 18.61 11.28 19.19
CA LEU A 275 17.22 11.67 18.94
C LEU A 275 16.30 11.37 20.12
N THR A 276 16.78 10.59 21.10
CA THR A 276 16.02 10.16 22.27
C THR A 276 16.21 11.09 23.45
N LYS A 277 17.15 12.05 23.33
CA LYS A 277 17.49 13.03 24.35
C LYS A 277 16.27 13.85 24.75
N THR A 278 16.04 13.92 26.06
CA THR A 278 14.93 14.68 26.64
C THR A 278 15.42 15.78 27.56
N TYR A 279 14.56 16.76 27.81
CA TYR A 279 14.72 17.76 28.85
C TYR A 279 13.40 17.94 29.62
N LYS A 280 13.46 18.53 30.81
CA LYS A 280 12.26 18.94 31.56
C LYS A 280 12.00 20.43 31.31
N ASP A 281 10.79 20.76 30.87
CA ASP A 281 10.37 22.15 30.71
C ASP A 281 10.08 22.85 32.06
N GLU A 282 9.66 24.10 32.01
CA GLU A 282 9.33 24.92 33.20
C GLU A 282 8.21 24.32 34.07
N TYR A 283 7.39 23.44 33.49
CA TYR A 283 6.32 22.71 34.17
C TYR A 283 6.75 21.31 34.63
N ARG A 284 8.06 20.99 34.50
CA ARG A 284 8.67 19.69 34.80
C ARG A 284 8.16 18.56 33.89
N LEU A 285 7.57 18.89 32.74
CA LEU A 285 7.15 17.91 31.75
C LEU A 285 8.35 17.51 30.91
N GLU A 286 8.50 16.21 30.67
CA GLU A 286 9.56 15.67 29.82
C GLU A 286 9.22 15.93 28.34
N ARG A 287 10.19 16.51 27.61
CA ARG A 287 10.09 16.91 26.20
C ARG A 287 11.28 16.38 25.43
N LEU A 288 11.08 16.06 24.15
CA LEU A 288 12.18 15.70 23.24
C LEU A 288 12.99 16.93 22.85
N THR A 289 14.32 16.86 23.01
CA THR A 289 15.23 17.94 22.62
C THR A 289 15.18 18.20 21.12
N PHE A 290 15.07 17.13 20.32
CA PHE A 290 15.16 17.20 18.85
C PHE A 290 13.80 17.03 18.16
N GLU A 291 12.68 17.36 18.81
CA GLU A 291 11.33 17.20 18.22
C GLU A 291 11.21 17.85 16.82
N LYS A 292 11.67 19.09 16.67
CA LYS A 292 11.59 19.79 15.38
C LYS A 292 12.50 19.18 14.31
N LEU A 293 13.68 18.72 14.72
CA LEU A 293 14.61 18.06 13.81
C LEU A 293 14.01 16.73 13.35
N LEU A 294 13.51 15.92 14.29
CA LEU A 294 12.86 14.64 14.01
C LEU A 294 11.73 14.79 12.98
N LYS A 295 10.94 15.87 13.07
CA LYS A 295 9.85 16.24 12.14
C LYS A 295 10.28 16.59 10.71
N ASN A 296 11.57 16.75 10.47
CA ASN A 296 12.12 17.14 9.16
C ASN A 296 13.10 16.09 8.60
N LEU A 297 13.30 14.97 9.31
CA LEU A 297 14.17 13.90 8.84
C LEU A 297 13.41 13.01 7.86
N ASP A 298 13.69 13.20 6.58
CA ASP A 298 13.14 12.37 5.52
C ASP A 298 14.24 11.83 4.60
N PHE A 299 14.70 10.63 4.90
CA PHE A 299 15.79 9.99 4.17
C PHE A 299 15.42 8.58 3.76
N ALA A 300 15.87 8.19 2.56
CA ALA A 300 15.92 6.82 2.11
C ALA A 300 17.36 6.44 1.74
N TYR A 301 17.64 5.13 1.69
CA TYR A 301 18.93 4.61 1.26
C TYR A 301 18.74 3.44 0.29
N SER A 302 19.74 3.21 -0.57
CA SER A 302 19.73 2.03 -1.43
C SER A 302 19.97 0.75 -0.63
N LYS A 303 19.06 -0.19 -0.77
CA LYS A 303 19.09 -1.51 -0.15
C LYS A 303 19.05 -2.59 -1.21
N THR A 304 19.85 -3.63 -1.01
CA THR A 304 19.89 -4.77 -1.91
C THR A 304 18.83 -5.80 -1.53
N ASP A 305 18.02 -6.22 -2.50
CA ASP A 305 17.07 -7.32 -2.32
C ASP A 305 17.77 -8.69 -2.37
N LEU A 306 17.00 -9.78 -2.29
CA LEU A 306 17.55 -11.13 -2.27
C LEU A 306 18.23 -11.55 -3.59
N ASN A 307 17.81 -10.95 -4.71
CA ASN A 307 18.27 -11.20 -6.08
C ASN A 307 19.38 -10.24 -6.53
N GLY A 308 19.80 -9.33 -5.64
CA GLY A 308 20.81 -8.33 -5.94
C GLY A 308 20.27 -7.04 -6.56
N GLY A 309 18.96 -6.92 -6.73
CA GLY A 309 18.30 -5.69 -7.16
C GLY A 309 18.43 -4.59 -6.12
N LEU A 310 18.47 -3.33 -6.56
CA LEU A 310 18.47 -2.17 -5.67
C LEU A 310 17.04 -1.65 -5.50
N LYS A 311 16.61 -1.49 -4.25
CA LYS A 311 15.40 -0.78 -3.86
C LYS A 311 15.75 0.34 -2.88
N LEU A 312 14.93 1.37 -2.82
CA LEU A 312 15.05 2.41 -1.82
C LEU A 312 14.26 2.02 -0.57
N GLU A 313 14.90 2.16 0.58
CA GLU A 313 14.26 1.97 1.87
C GLU A 313 14.27 3.29 2.65
N ARG A 314 13.08 3.75 3.04
CA ARG A 314 12.91 4.88 3.97
C ARG A 314 13.49 4.53 5.34
N LEU A 315 14.34 5.40 5.84
CA LEU A 315 14.77 5.41 7.23
C LEU A 315 13.61 5.93 8.08
N ARG A 316 13.30 5.20 9.15
CA ARG A 316 12.38 5.65 10.17
C ARG A 316 13.17 6.21 11.32
N PHE A 317 12.82 7.39 11.79
CA PHE A 317 13.47 8.05 12.91
C PHE A 317 12.53 8.07 14.11
N SER A 318 13.07 7.85 15.30
CA SER A 318 12.28 7.75 16.53
C SER A 318 12.99 8.44 17.69
N GLY A 319 12.21 9.19 18.49
CA GLY A 319 12.64 9.67 19.81
C GLY A 319 12.52 8.62 20.91
N TYR A 320 11.91 7.47 20.60
CA TYR A 320 11.82 6.30 21.47
C TYR A 320 12.88 5.26 21.12
N ASP A 321 13.55 4.72 22.13
CA ASP A 321 14.67 3.77 22.05
C ASP A 321 14.38 2.43 22.74
N GLY A 322 13.12 2.09 22.98
CA GLY A 322 12.81 0.86 23.70
C GLY A 322 13.12 0.94 25.20
N ARG A 323 13.34 2.12 25.79
CA ARG A 323 13.71 2.26 27.22
C ARG A 323 12.67 1.65 28.17
N ASP A 324 11.38 1.74 27.84
CA ASP A 324 10.32 1.09 28.61
C ASP A 324 10.27 -0.42 28.35
N ASP A 325 10.51 -0.86 27.12
CA ASP A 325 10.63 -2.30 26.82
C ASP A 325 11.80 -2.96 27.56
N ARG A 326 12.93 -2.25 27.71
CA ARG A 326 14.07 -2.67 28.53
C ARG A 326 13.70 -2.85 30.00
N LYS A 327 12.88 -1.96 30.56
CA LYS A 327 12.37 -2.06 31.93
C LYS A 327 11.53 -3.31 32.17
N TYR A 328 10.90 -3.85 31.13
CA TYR A 328 10.08 -5.07 31.18
C TYR A 328 10.72 -6.31 30.52
N GLY A 329 12.00 -6.24 30.12
CA GLY A 329 12.72 -7.37 29.53
C GLY A 329 12.25 -7.79 28.13
N LYS A 330 11.62 -6.89 27.38
CA LYS A 330 10.98 -7.15 26.07
C LYS A 330 11.84 -6.83 24.85
N GLN A 331 13.14 -6.58 25.02
CA GLN A 331 13.97 -6.17 23.89
C GLN A 331 14.26 -7.36 22.97
N GLU A 332 13.56 -7.42 21.84
CA GLU A 332 13.87 -8.35 20.76
C GLU A 332 14.98 -7.78 19.87
N SER A 333 15.94 -8.62 19.49
CA SER A 333 16.94 -8.25 18.48
C SER A 333 16.27 -8.02 17.11
N TYR A 334 16.92 -7.27 16.22
CA TYR A 334 16.46 -7.05 14.85
C TYR A 334 16.04 -8.36 14.15
N LEU A 335 16.88 -9.38 14.22
CA LEU A 335 16.61 -10.67 13.59
C LEU A 335 15.43 -11.41 14.25
N ALA A 336 15.39 -11.45 15.59
CA ALA A 336 14.33 -12.12 16.31
C ALA A 336 12.95 -11.49 16.04
N GLY A 337 12.89 -10.16 15.99
CA GLY A 337 11.67 -9.44 15.65
C GLY A 337 11.16 -9.79 14.26
N LEU A 338 12.05 -9.83 13.26
CA LEU A 338 11.70 -10.24 11.89
C LEU A 338 11.24 -11.70 11.81
N GLN A 339 11.97 -12.62 12.45
CA GLN A 339 11.62 -14.04 12.49
C GLN A 339 10.25 -14.26 13.13
N ASN A 340 9.98 -13.64 14.27
CA ASN A 340 8.70 -13.78 14.98
C ASN A 340 7.52 -13.32 14.12
N ARG A 341 7.65 -12.15 13.48
CA ARG A 341 6.63 -11.57 12.59
C ARG A 341 6.35 -12.48 11.41
N PHE A 342 7.41 -12.92 10.71
CA PHE A 342 7.28 -13.77 9.53
C PHE A 342 6.77 -15.18 9.87
N ASN A 343 7.21 -15.76 10.99
CA ASN A 343 6.72 -17.06 11.47
C ASN A 343 5.24 -17.02 11.79
N LYS A 344 4.76 -15.90 12.36
CA LYS A 344 3.35 -15.71 12.65
C LYS A 344 2.54 -15.57 11.36
N MET A 345 3.00 -14.79 10.37
CA MET A 345 2.39 -14.75 9.03
C MET A 345 2.28 -16.15 8.42
N TYR A 346 3.37 -16.91 8.46
CA TYR A 346 3.44 -18.23 7.86
C TYR A 346 2.51 -19.21 8.55
N HIS A 347 2.47 -19.20 9.89
CA HIS A 347 1.56 -20.03 10.65
C HIS A 347 0.10 -19.69 10.38
N ASP A 348 -0.26 -18.40 10.39
CA ASP A 348 -1.64 -17.98 10.15
C ASP A 348 -2.09 -18.32 8.72
N TYR A 349 -1.23 -18.16 7.71
CA TYR A 349 -1.59 -18.49 6.33
C TYR A 349 -1.91 -19.97 6.10
N TYR A 350 -1.14 -20.89 6.69
CA TYR A 350 -1.26 -22.33 6.45
C TYR A 350 -2.10 -23.07 7.49
N ASN A 351 -2.20 -22.57 8.73
CA ASN A 351 -2.78 -23.31 9.86
C ASN A 351 -3.97 -22.61 10.52
N ASN A 352 -4.36 -21.41 10.07
CA ASN A 352 -5.48 -20.67 10.63
C ASN A 352 -6.51 -20.34 9.53
N GLU A 353 -7.62 -21.08 9.50
CA GLU A 353 -8.69 -20.89 8.49
C GLU A 353 -9.40 -19.54 8.62
N GLU A 354 -9.39 -18.92 9.81
CA GLU A 354 -9.96 -17.60 10.05
C GLU A 354 -8.99 -16.46 9.69
N ALA A 355 -7.76 -16.77 9.31
CA ALA A 355 -6.79 -15.75 8.94
C ALA A 355 -7.14 -15.11 7.59
N ASP A 356 -6.95 -13.80 7.52
CA ASP A 356 -7.13 -13.04 6.29
C ASP A 356 -5.92 -13.24 5.37
N LYS A 357 -6.03 -14.24 4.50
CA LYS A 357 -4.95 -14.60 3.57
C LYS A 357 -4.61 -13.46 2.62
N LEU A 358 -5.55 -12.61 2.23
CA LEU A 358 -5.27 -11.49 1.32
C LEU A 358 -4.34 -10.48 2.00
N ALA A 359 -4.65 -10.09 3.22
CA ALA A 359 -3.80 -9.19 3.99
C ALA A 359 -2.40 -9.79 4.27
N ILE A 360 -2.27 -11.10 4.50
CA ILE A 360 -0.95 -11.76 4.60
C ILE A 360 -0.16 -11.65 3.28
N ARG A 361 -0.82 -11.85 2.13
CA ARG A 361 -0.17 -11.75 0.81
C ARG A 361 0.33 -10.33 0.54
N ARG A 362 -0.51 -9.33 0.83
CA ARG A 362 -0.14 -7.91 0.70
C ARG A 362 0.98 -7.50 1.62
N GLU A 363 0.94 -7.95 2.87
CA GLU A 363 2.03 -7.72 3.81
C GLU A 363 3.35 -8.32 3.31
N PHE A 364 3.32 -9.56 2.80
CA PHE A 364 4.50 -10.19 2.20
C PHE A 364 5.05 -9.36 1.04
N GLN A 365 4.19 -8.88 0.16
CA GLN A 365 4.59 -8.01 -0.95
C GLN A 365 5.23 -6.71 -0.44
N ALA A 366 4.61 -6.04 0.53
CA ALA A 366 5.10 -4.78 1.08
C ALA A 366 6.48 -4.91 1.77
N ILE A 367 6.77 -6.04 2.40
CA ILE A 367 8.03 -6.24 3.16
C ILE A 367 9.16 -6.80 2.31
N THR A 368 8.83 -7.62 1.30
CA THR A 368 9.83 -8.23 0.41
C THR A 368 10.09 -7.39 -0.83
N GLY A 369 9.06 -6.72 -1.35
CA GLY A 369 9.02 -6.13 -2.70
C GLY A 369 8.73 -7.14 -3.81
N LEU A 370 8.39 -8.39 -3.47
CA LEU A 370 8.14 -9.47 -4.43
C LEU A 370 6.65 -9.81 -4.49
N LYS A 371 6.13 -10.04 -5.70
CA LYS A 371 4.79 -10.59 -5.89
C LYS A 371 4.61 -11.88 -5.06
N PHE A 372 3.48 -11.98 -4.38
CA PHE A 372 3.21 -13.14 -3.55
C PHE A 372 3.12 -14.42 -4.39
N SER A 373 3.84 -15.44 -3.97
CA SER A 373 3.61 -16.83 -4.36
C SER A 373 3.88 -17.71 -3.15
N GLU A 374 3.23 -18.88 -3.07
CA GLU A 374 3.52 -19.83 -1.99
C GLU A 374 4.99 -20.26 -1.99
N ALA A 375 5.62 -20.36 -3.17
CA ALA A 375 7.04 -20.69 -3.30
C ALA A 375 7.93 -19.62 -2.66
N ASN A 376 7.74 -18.36 -3.02
CA ASN A 376 8.48 -17.24 -2.43
C ASN A 376 8.23 -17.16 -0.92
N PHE A 377 6.98 -17.35 -0.48
CA PHE A 377 6.65 -17.26 0.93
C PHE A 377 7.31 -18.36 1.77
N ARG A 378 7.36 -19.61 1.25
CA ARG A 378 8.10 -20.72 1.88
C ARG A 378 9.60 -20.50 1.85
N GLU A 379 10.14 -19.94 0.77
CA GLU A 379 11.56 -19.63 0.66
C GLU A 379 12.01 -18.65 1.76
N PHE A 380 11.30 -17.53 1.91
CA PHE A 380 11.62 -16.55 2.95
C PHE A 380 11.44 -17.13 4.36
N TYR A 381 10.40 -17.92 4.61
CA TYR A 381 10.22 -18.61 5.88
C TYR A 381 11.42 -19.52 6.19
N ASN A 382 11.82 -20.39 5.27
CA ASN A 382 12.95 -21.29 5.47
C ASN A 382 14.28 -20.52 5.61
N GLY A 383 14.47 -19.49 4.79
CA GLY A 383 15.65 -18.64 4.78
C GLY A 383 15.87 -17.89 6.09
N LEU A 384 14.80 -17.34 6.67
CA LEU A 384 14.82 -16.65 7.97
C LEU A 384 15.04 -17.61 9.15
N ASN A 385 14.55 -18.84 9.07
CA ASN A 385 14.68 -19.83 10.16
C ASN A 385 15.94 -20.73 10.06
N SER A 386 16.79 -20.51 9.06
CA SER A 386 18.07 -21.21 8.92
C SER A 386 19.21 -20.37 9.50
N SER A 387 19.99 -20.94 10.42
CA SER A 387 21.11 -20.25 11.08
C SER A 387 22.18 -19.72 10.11
N SER A 388 22.33 -20.34 8.95
CA SER A 388 23.33 -19.96 7.94
C SER A 388 22.87 -18.83 7.01
N THR A 389 21.55 -18.63 6.85
CA THR A 389 20.98 -17.70 5.87
C THR A 389 20.11 -16.61 6.50
N ALA A 390 19.76 -16.73 7.78
CA ALA A 390 18.80 -15.85 8.46
C ALA A 390 19.11 -14.36 8.27
N MET A 391 20.37 -13.96 8.46
CA MET A 391 20.77 -12.56 8.32
C MET A 391 20.72 -12.07 6.87
N LYS A 392 21.01 -12.94 5.89
CA LYS A 392 20.88 -12.61 4.46
C LYS A 392 19.42 -12.26 4.13
N TYR A 393 18.48 -13.12 4.53
CA TYR A 393 17.05 -12.89 4.29
C TYR A 393 16.53 -11.69 5.09
N ALA A 394 16.90 -11.57 6.37
CA ALA A 394 16.53 -10.44 7.20
C ALA A 394 16.99 -9.10 6.59
N SER A 395 18.21 -9.06 6.05
CA SER A 395 18.77 -7.86 5.41
C SER A 395 18.10 -7.52 4.09
N ALA A 396 17.36 -8.43 3.45
CA ALA A 396 16.59 -8.16 2.23
C ALA A 396 15.17 -7.65 2.53
N LEU A 397 14.64 -7.92 3.73
CA LEU A 397 13.33 -7.45 4.18
C LEU A 397 13.35 -5.98 4.56
N LYS A 398 12.22 -5.30 4.40
CA LYS A 398 11.99 -3.96 4.96
C LYS A 398 12.38 -3.90 6.44
N SER A 399 13.18 -2.91 6.82
CA SER A 399 13.60 -2.77 8.22
C SER A 399 12.40 -2.49 9.14
N VAL A 400 12.40 -3.18 10.28
CA VAL A 400 11.39 -3.02 11.33
C VAL A 400 11.86 -2.14 12.47
N ASP A 401 13.14 -1.85 12.57
CA ASP A 401 13.70 -0.93 13.57
C ASP A 401 13.67 0.55 13.13
N SER A 402 13.91 1.44 14.09
CA SER A 402 13.98 2.88 13.88
C SER A 402 15.33 3.44 14.29
N VAL A 403 15.83 4.43 13.57
CA VAL A 403 17.02 5.20 13.91
C VAL A 403 16.73 6.06 15.14
N VAL A 404 17.57 5.92 16.16
CA VAL A 404 17.46 6.64 17.44
C VAL A 404 18.67 7.52 17.73
N ALA A 405 19.78 7.30 17.02
CA ALA A 405 20.92 8.21 17.05
C ALA A 405 21.68 8.16 15.73
N MET A 406 22.36 9.25 15.41
CA MET A 406 23.15 9.37 14.21
C MET A 406 24.42 10.19 14.45
N ARG A 407 25.49 9.88 13.72
CA ARG A 407 26.75 10.60 13.73
C ARG A 407 27.25 10.77 12.30
N LEU A 408 27.82 11.92 11.98
CA LEU A 408 28.53 12.16 10.73
C LEU A 408 30.02 12.27 11.03
N ASP A 409 30.81 11.41 10.39
CA ASP A 409 32.27 11.47 10.47
C ASP A 409 32.82 12.47 9.43
N ASP A 410 34.01 13.04 9.68
CA ASP A 410 34.63 14.07 8.80
C ASP A 410 34.83 13.60 7.35
N ASN A 411 34.93 12.29 7.13
CA ASN A 411 35.08 11.68 5.80
C ASN A 411 33.75 11.53 5.05
N GLY A 412 32.64 12.08 5.56
CA GLY A 412 31.31 12.02 4.93
C GLY A 412 30.55 10.71 5.18
N MET A 413 31.07 9.82 6.04
CA MET A 413 30.36 8.61 6.44
C MET A 413 29.40 8.90 7.59
N MET A 414 28.13 8.59 7.39
CA MET A 414 27.11 8.64 8.43
C MET A 414 26.99 7.28 9.11
N THR A 415 27.01 7.27 10.44
CA THR A 415 26.71 6.10 11.26
C THR A 415 25.33 6.27 11.90
N LEU A 416 24.44 5.32 11.66
CA LEU A 416 23.10 5.25 12.22
C LEU A 416 23.05 4.17 13.30
N LYS A 417 22.40 4.47 14.42
CA LYS A 417 22.10 3.53 15.50
C LYS A 417 20.60 3.34 15.60
N PHE A 418 20.17 2.08 15.64
CA PHE A 418 18.76 1.69 15.70
C PHE A 418 18.33 1.31 17.12
N ASP A 419 17.03 1.41 17.40
CA ASP A 419 16.39 0.97 18.66
C ASP A 419 16.61 -0.52 18.96
N SER A 420 16.80 -1.33 17.91
CA SER A 420 17.19 -2.74 17.99
C SER A 420 18.63 -2.98 18.48
N GLY A 421 19.44 -1.92 18.60
CA GLY A 421 20.88 -1.99 18.89
C GLY A 421 21.76 -2.20 17.65
N ARG A 422 21.16 -2.42 16.47
CA ARG A 422 21.87 -2.49 15.19
C ARG A 422 22.55 -1.15 14.87
N THR A 423 23.69 -1.20 14.20
CA THR A 423 24.34 -0.02 13.60
C THR A 423 24.47 -0.20 12.09
N MET A 424 24.43 0.90 11.36
CA MET A 424 24.61 0.93 9.91
C MET A 424 25.48 2.12 9.55
N ARG A 425 26.36 1.95 8.55
CA ARG A 425 27.18 3.04 8.02
C ARG A 425 26.86 3.24 6.55
N LEU A 426 26.63 4.49 6.16
CA LEU A 426 26.27 4.90 4.80
C LEU A 426 27.09 6.13 4.42
N SER A 427 27.46 6.27 3.15
CA SER A 427 27.93 7.56 2.62
C SER A 427 26.75 8.51 2.43
N LEU A 428 26.99 9.84 2.52
CA LEU A 428 26.01 10.83 2.06
C LEU A 428 25.64 10.65 0.58
N ASP A 429 26.49 10.01 -0.23
CA ASP A 429 26.21 9.69 -1.64
C ASP A 429 25.23 8.53 -1.82
N GLU A 430 24.97 7.76 -0.77
CA GLU A 430 24.02 6.64 -0.74
C GLU A 430 22.65 7.05 -0.17
N LEU A 431 22.52 8.30 0.27
CA LEU A 431 21.28 8.85 0.80
C LEU A 431 20.45 9.54 -0.28
N TYR A 432 19.14 9.40 -0.11
CA TYR A 432 18.12 9.99 -0.93
C TYR A 432 17.16 10.77 -0.04
N THR A 433 16.56 11.82 -0.56
CA THR A 433 15.55 12.62 0.15
C THR A 433 14.43 12.98 -0.82
N SER A 434 13.26 13.30 -0.29
CA SER A 434 12.12 13.79 -1.05
C SER A 434 11.90 15.26 -0.75
N ASN A 435 11.53 16.02 -1.78
CA ASN A 435 10.94 17.34 -1.60
C ASN A 435 9.41 17.27 -1.53
N GLY A 436 8.84 16.06 -1.50
CA GLY A 436 7.41 15.77 -1.48
C GLY A 436 6.70 15.96 -2.82
N ASP A 437 7.46 15.95 -3.92
CA ASP A 437 6.96 15.79 -5.29
C ASP A 437 7.34 14.41 -5.86
N PHE A 438 6.58 13.94 -6.85
CA PHE A 438 6.90 12.69 -7.54
C PHE A 438 8.12 12.84 -8.45
N ASN A 439 8.87 11.75 -8.60
CA ASN A 439 9.97 11.62 -9.54
C ASN A 439 9.46 11.74 -10.98
N ASP A 440 10.41 12.06 -11.85
CA ASP A 440 10.29 12.83 -13.09
C ASP A 440 9.09 12.51 -14.00
N LEU A 441 8.60 13.59 -14.61
CA LEU A 441 8.01 13.54 -15.95
C LEU A 441 9.19 13.45 -16.94
N THR A 442 9.15 12.53 -17.91
CA THR A 442 10.07 12.51 -19.05
C THR A 442 10.01 13.86 -19.77
N GLU A 443 10.94 14.15 -20.68
CA GLU A 443 10.89 15.36 -21.51
C GLU A 443 9.58 15.48 -22.31
N ARG A 444 8.86 14.37 -22.49
CA ARG A 444 7.55 14.28 -23.15
C ARG A 444 6.36 14.40 -22.20
N SER A 445 6.59 14.75 -20.94
CA SER A 445 5.58 14.79 -19.88
C SER A 445 4.94 13.41 -19.58
N GLU A 446 5.69 12.32 -19.76
CA GLU A 446 5.26 10.96 -19.36
C GLU A 446 5.78 10.65 -17.97
N ARG A 447 5.08 9.88 -17.15
CA ARG A 447 5.58 9.50 -15.83
C ARG A 447 6.46 8.26 -15.95
N ALA A 448 7.63 8.30 -15.34
CA ALA A 448 8.53 7.15 -15.24
C ALA A 448 8.51 6.58 -13.82
N SER A 449 8.06 5.33 -13.66
CA SER A 449 8.12 4.61 -12.37
C SER A 449 9.19 3.53 -12.40
N ALA A 450 9.73 3.14 -11.24
CA ALA A 450 10.74 2.08 -11.21
C ALA A 450 10.16 0.74 -11.72
N PHE A 451 10.96 -0.04 -12.44
CA PHE A 451 10.58 -1.37 -12.88
C PHE A 451 11.27 -2.45 -12.04
N SER A 452 10.91 -2.51 -10.76
CA SER A 452 11.54 -3.37 -9.76
C SER A 452 11.54 -4.86 -10.14
N GLU A 453 10.49 -5.32 -10.83
CA GLU A 453 10.33 -6.70 -11.25
C GLU A 453 11.32 -7.12 -12.34
N ALA A 454 11.91 -6.17 -13.09
CA ALA A 454 12.87 -6.46 -14.16
C ALA A 454 14.07 -7.29 -13.66
N MET A 455 14.46 -7.17 -12.40
CA MET A 455 15.56 -7.95 -11.82
C MET A 455 15.26 -9.45 -11.74
N SER A 456 13.97 -9.81 -11.65
CA SER A 456 13.51 -11.20 -11.63
C SER A 456 13.43 -11.83 -13.01
N PHE A 457 13.45 -11.02 -14.09
CA PHE A 457 13.34 -11.52 -15.45
C PHE A 457 14.67 -12.15 -15.89
N ASP A 458 14.56 -13.16 -16.75
CA ASP A 458 15.70 -13.67 -17.48
C ASP A 458 16.01 -12.78 -18.69
N GLU A 459 17.13 -13.07 -19.38
CA GLU A 459 17.51 -12.27 -20.54
C GLU A 459 16.49 -12.37 -21.68
N GLU A 460 15.81 -13.50 -21.85
CA GLU A 460 14.82 -13.66 -22.92
C GLU A 460 13.62 -12.73 -22.68
N ASP A 461 13.12 -12.72 -21.45
CA ASP A 461 11.98 -11.90 -21.06
C ASP A 461 12.31 -10.40 -21.03
N LEU A 462 13.51 -10.03 -20.58
CA LEU A 462 13.99 -8.65 -20.66
C LEU A 462 14.01 -8.12 -22.10
N ASN A 463 14.40 -8.96 -23.06
CA ASN A 463 14.48 -8.58 -24.47
C ASN A 463 13.14 -8.65 -25.22
N LYS A 464 12.06 -9.08 -24.57
CA LYS A 464 10.68 -8.99 -25.10
C LYS A 464 9.95 -7.72 -24.67
N LEU A 465 10.55 -6.90 -23.81
CA LEU A 465 9.96 -5.66 -23.33
C LEU A 465 9.80 -4.64 -24.47
N ASP A 466 8.77 -3.78 -24.38
CA ASP A 466 8.60 -2.66 -25.29
C ASP A 466 9.56 -1.52 -24.91
N PHE A 467 10.66 -1.39 -25.66
CA PHE A 467 11.71 -0.40 -25.37
C PHE A 467 11.27 1.07 -25.50
N ASN A 468 10.10 1.34 -26.08
CA ASN A 468 9.50 2.69 -26.02
C ASN A 468 8.90 2.98 -24.65
N LYS A 469 8.50 1.93 -23.92
CA LYS A 469 7.85 1.99 -22.61
C LYS A 469 8.79 1.62 -21.47
N ILE A 470 10.05 1.33 -21.77
CA ILE A 470 11.08 1.08 -20.77
C ILE A 470 12.17 2.15 -20.94
N GLY A 471 12.67 2.68 -19.83
CA GLY A 471 13.78 3.62 -19.82
C GLY A 471 14.81 3.33 -18.74
N ALA A 472 15.87 4.13 -18.74
CA ALA A 472 16.94 4.05 -17.77
C ALA A 472 17.53 5.43 -17.48
N ASP A 473 17.96 5.65 -16.24
CA ASP A 473 18.83 6.78 -15.86
C ASP A 473 20.29 6.41 -16.13
N ILE A 474 20.79 6.76 -17.32
CA ILE A 474 22.18 6.48 -17.71
C ILE A 474 23.16 7.47 -17.08
N ASN A 475 22.69 8.67 -16.73
CA ASN A 475 23.54 9.76 -16.25
C ASN A 475 23.55 9.88 -14.71
N MET A 476 22.78 9.03 -14.02
CA MET A 476 22.58 9.04 -12.57
C MET A 476 22.13 10.41 -12.04
N ASN A 477 21.41 11.18 -12.87
CA ASN A 477 20.95 12.52 -12.57
C ASN A 477 19.42 12.60 -12.39
N GLY A 478 18.74 11.45 -12.41
CA GLY A 478 17.29 11.32 -12.35
C GLY A 478 16.58 11.42 -13.70
N SER A 479 17.27 11.80 -14.78
CA SER A 479 16.65 11.90 -16.10
C SER A 479 16.48 10.52 -16.72
N ILE A 480 15.23 10.10 -16.91
CA ILE A 480 14.89 8.82 -17.55
C ILE A 480 14.74 9.03 -19.06
N THR A 481 15.53 8.29 -19.84
CA THR A 481 15.41 8.22 -21.31
C THR A 481 14.92 6.83 -21.71
N SER A 482 14.04 6.73 -22.71
CA SER A 482 13.57 5.43 -23.19
C SER A 482 14.70 4.62 -23.82
N LEU A 483 14.64 3.30 -23.68
CA LEU A 483 15.63 2.39 -24.26
C LEU A 483 15.64 2.49 -25.79
N ALA A 484 14.48 2.73 -26.40
CA ALA A 484 14.36 2.98 -27.84
C ALA A 484 15.10 4.25 -28.28
N GLU A 485 14.97 5.36 -27.53
CA GLU A 485 15.70 6.60 -27.82
C GLU A 485 17.21 6.46 -27.59
N LEU A 486 17.61 5.64 -26.62
CA LEU A 486 19.00 5.27 -26.41
C LEU A 486 19.54 4.34 -27.51
N GLY A 487 18.70 3.83 -28.41
CA GLY A 487 19.08 2.92 -29.48
C GLY A 487 19.45 1.52 -29.00
N VAL A 488 18.93 1.10 -27.84
CA VAL A 488 19.18 -0.22 -27.23
C VAL A 488 18.50 -1.30 -28.05
N GLU A 489 19.21 -2.39 -28.30
CA GLU A 489 18.71 -3.59 -29.00
C GLU A 489 18.76 -4.85 -28.11
N LEU A 490 19.62 -4.85 -27.08
CA LEU A 490 19.79 -5.98 -26.19
C LEU A 490 19.97 -5.53 -24.72
N ILE A 491 19.29 -6.20 -23.81
CA ILE A 491 19.46 -6.10 -22.37
C ILE A 491 20.07 -7.40 -21.86
N ARG A 492 21.15 -7.30 -21.09
CA ARG A 492 21.75 -8.41 -20.34
C ARG A 492 21.78 -8.09 -18.86
N LYS A 493 21.65 -9.11 -18.02
CA LYS A 493 21.77 -8.95 -16.57
C LYS A 493 23.20 -9.25 -16.15
N LEU A 494 23.83 -8.29 -15.47
CA LEU A 494 25.16 -8.45 -14.90
C LEU A 494 25.04 -8.58 -13.38
N SER A 495 25.56 -9.67 -12.82
CA SER A 495 25.69 -9.86 -11.38
C SER A 495 27.13 -9.60 -10.95
N PHE A 496 27.31 -8.73 -9.98
CA PHE A 496 28.62 -8.38 -9.42
C PHE A 496 28.96 -9.26 -8.21
N GLN A 497 30.25 -9.39 -7.91
CA GLN A 497 30.75 -10.19 -6.77
C GLN A 497 30.25 -9.68 -5.40
N ASN A 498 29.88 -8.40 -5.30
CA ASN A 498 29.29 -7.80 -4.10
C ASN A 498 27.79 -8.11 -3.94
N GLY A 499 27.23 -8.97 -4.79
CA GLY A 499 25.82 -9.36 -4.78
C GLY A 499 24.87 -8.35 -5.40
N ARG A 500 25.35 -7.22 -5.93
CA ARG A 500 24.51 -6.28 -6.70
C ARG A 500 24.32 -6.79 -8.11
N SER A 501 23.20 -6.43 -8.74
CA SER A 501 22.92 -6.67 -10.15
C SER A 501 22.68 -5.34 -10.89
N ALA A 502 23.03 -5.28 -12.16
CA ALA A 502 22.75 -4.18 -13.06
C ALA A 502 22.37 -4.70 -14.45
N PHE A 503 21.89 -3.81 -15.31
CA PHE A 503 21.57 -4.08 -16.70
C PHE A 503 22.66 -3.53 -17.62
N ILE A 504 23.14 -4.37 -18.52
CA ILE A 504 23.97 -3.96 -19.65
C ILE A 504 23.05 -3.78 -20.84
N LEU A 505 22.98 -2.55 -21.32
CA LEU A 505 22.16 -2.14 -22.46
C LEU A 505 23.10 -2.00 -23.65
N THR A 506 22.96 -2.89 -24.63
CA THR A 506 23.75 -2.85 -25.87
C THR A 506 22.96 -2.12 -26.94
N THR A 507 23.53 -1.07 -27.50
CA THR A 507 22.93 -0.29 -28.57
C THR A 507 23.24 -0.90 -29.95
N GLY A 508 22.49 -0.52 -30.99
CA GLY A 508 22.67 -1.06 -32.34
C GLY A 508 24.04 -0.78 -32.98
N ASP A 509 24.79 0.19 -32.47
CA ASP A 509 26.20 0.45 -32.84
C ASP A 509 27.22 -0.36 -32.00
N GLY A 510 26.73 -1.25 -31.13
CA GLY A 510 27.54 -2.13 -30.28
C GLY A 510 28.08 -1.48 -29.00
N LYS A 511 27.67 -0.26 -28.66
CA LYS A 511 28.06 0.39 -27.40
C LYS A 511 27.29 -0.20 -26.21
N GLU A 512 28.00 -0.45 -25.11
CA GLU A 512 27.40 -0.90 -23.86
C GLU A 512 27.18 0.28 -22.90
N LEU A 513 25.96 0.41 -22.39
CA LEU A 513 25.59 1.32 -21.31
C LEU A 513 25.26 0.48 -20.07
N VAL A 514 25.55 1.00 -18.88
CA VAL A 514 25.24 0.34 -17.61
C VAL A 514 24.11 1.09 -16.93
N ALA A 515 23.01 0.39 -16.63
CA ALA A 515 21.89 0.91 -15.88
C ALA A 515 21.70 0.13 -14.57
N ASN A 516 21.60 0.82 -13.44
CA ASN A 516 21.36 0.19 -12.14
C ASN A 516 19.90 -0.26 -11.96
N ALA A 517 18.99 0.36 -12.68
CA ALA A 517 17.57 0.06 -12.68
C ALA A 517 16.98 0.37 -14.05
N LEU A 518 15.85 -0.28 -14.35
CA LEU A 518 14.98 0.07 -15.47
C LEU A 518 13.74 0.76 -14.91
N HIS A 519 13.09 1.55 -15.75
CA HIS A 519 11.89 2.31 -15.43
C HIS A 519 10.80 2.02 -16.44
N LYS A 520 9.55 1.86 -16.00
CA LYS A 520 8.39 1.87 -16.88
C LYS A 520 8.08 3.33 -17.23
N ILE A 521 8.09 3.66 -18.52
CA ILE A 521 7.63 4.95 -19.02
C ILE A 521 6.18 4.78 -19.45
N GLN A 522 5.30 5.53 -18.81
CA GLN A 522 3.87 5.50 -19.12
C GLN A 522 3.38 6.93 -19.36
N ASN A 523 2.61 7.11 -20.44
CA ASN A 523 1.88 8.35 -20.64
C ASN A 523 0.96 8.60 -19.45
N VAL A 524 0.87 9.86 -19.00
CA VAL A 524 -0.14 10.28 -18.04
C VAL A 524 -1.49 10.00 -18.70
N GLU A 525 -2.20 9.01 -18.19
CA GLU A 525 -3.46 8.47 -18.75
C GLU A 525 -3.27 7.72 -20.09
N ASN A 526 -2.64 6.53 -20.01
CA ASN A 526 -2.56 5.62 -21.15
C ASN A 526 -3.92 4.94 -21.41
N MET A 527 -4.84 5.69 -21.98
CA MET A 527 -6.19 5.24 -22.30
C MET A 527 -6.21 4.44 -23.61
N ILE A 528 -7.10 3.47 -23.69
CA ILE A 528 -7.46 2.88 -24.99
C ILE A 528 -8.16 3.99 -25.76
N ARG A 529 -7.70 4.33 -26.97
CA ARG A 529 -8.19 5.49 -27.72
C ARG A 529 -9.71 5.41 -27.94
N PHE A 530 -10.48 6.09 -27.11
CA PHE A 530 -11.86 6.48 -27.40
C PHE A 530 -11.83 7.84 -28.07
N SER A 531 -12.62 8.01 -29.12
CA SER A 531 -12.97 9.35 -29.60
C SER A 531 -13.66 10.08 -28.45
N GLU A 532 -13.22 11.30 -28.12
CA GLU A 532 -13.96 12.13 -27.18
C GLU A 532 -15.40 12.29 -27.68
N LEU A 533 -16.36 11.96 -26.82
CA LEU A 533 -17.77 12.15 -27.12
C LEU A 533 -18.12 13.63 -26.99
N GLU A 534 -19.05 14.10 -27.82
CA GLU A 534 -19.65 15.41 -27.61
C GLU A 534 -20.29 15.44 -26.20
N GLU A 535 -20.34 16.61 -25.56
CA GLU A 535 -20.84 16.75 -24.17
C GLU A 535 -22.23 16.14 -23.96
N LYS A 536 -23.09 16.19 -24.98
CA LYS A 536 -24.43 15.59 -24.97
C LYS A 536 -24.44 14.06 -24.98
N ASP A 537 -23.38 13.44 -25.46
CA ASP A 537 -23.23 11.99 -25.61
C ASP A 537 -22.33 11.39 -24.51
N LYS A 538 -21.61 12.23 -23.76
CA LYS A 538 -20.82 11.80 -22.60
C LYS A 538 -21.71 11.17 -21.52
N LEU A 539 -21.20 10.11 -20.90
CA LEU A 539 -21.76 9.46 -19.72
C LEU A 539 -21.62 10.37 -18.48
N ARG A 540 -22.42 10.07 -17.47
CA ARG A 540 -22.48 10.81 -16.20
C ARG A 540 -22.45 9.85 -15.02
N GLY A 541 -21.85 10.30 -13.92
CA GLY A 541 -21.62 9.45 -12.74
C GLY A 541 -22.92 9.10 -12.02
N SER A 542 -23.91 9.99 -12.05
CA SER A 542 -25.24 9.79 -11.48
C SER A 542 -26.31 9.71 -12.55
N LYS A 543 -27.38 8.99 -12.23
CA LYS A 543 -28.60 9.00 -13.03
C LYS A 543 -29.20 10.40 -12.88
N PHE A 544 -29.34 11.12 -13.99
CA PHE A 544 -30.15 12.34 -13.99
C PHE A 544 -31.55 11.98 -13.50
N GLU A 545 -32.01 12.62 -12.43
CA GLU A 545 -33.44 12.89 -12.33
C GLU A 545 -33.73 13.78 -13.54
N MET A 546 -34.41 13.24 -14.55
CA MET A 546 -34.86 14.07 -15.66
C MET A 546 -35.63 15.24 -15.04
N GLU A 547 -35.10 16.46 -15.16
CA GLU A 547 -35.90 17.65 -14.95
C GLU A 547 -37.18 17.46 -15.79
N MET A 548 -38.32 17.53 -15.10
CA MET A 548 -39.67 17.39 -15.67
C MET A 548 -39.92 18.39 -16.80
#